data_AF-A0A7C0ZJC3-F1
#
_entry.id   AF-A0A7C0ZJC3-F1
#
_cell.length_a   1.000
_cell.length_b   1.000
_cell.length_c   1.000
_cell.angle_alpha   90.00
_cell.angle_beta   90.00
_cell.angle_gamma   90.00
#
_symmetry.space_group_name_H-M   'P 1'
#
loop_
_entity.id
_entity.type
_entity.pdbx_description
1 polymer ?
#
loop_
_entity_poly.entity_id
_entity_poly.type
_entity_poly.pdbx_seq_one_letter_code
_entity_poly.pdbx_strand_id
1 'polypeptide(L)'
;MKKKLYWVKGISLTFVFFLAGCFLRDNSDFNGFKIIFESSRDVPQGATFPQKYIELYTMNPDGSNVMRITNNQYWEHKPQVSPDGTKILVTIHYLPENVDETDPGWEIAVMNIDGTGLTKLTDNEYFDGNARWNEDGTKIVYVS
;
A
#
# COMPACT_ATOMS: atom_id res chain seq x y z
N MET A 1 1.71 -2.83 34.14
CA MET A 1 2.83 -3.00 33.19
C MET A 1 3.14 -1.66 32.55
N LYS A 2 4.37 -1.15 32.68
CA LYS A 2 4.78 0.13 32.10
C LYS A 2 5.11 -0.07 30.63
N LYS A 3 4.28 0.47 29.72
CA LYS A 3 4.53 0.48 28.28
C LYS A 3 5.67 1.47 28.00
N LYS A 4 6.70 1.05 27.27
CA LYS A 4 7.76 1.94 26.79
C LYS A 4 7.39 2.37 25.36
N LEU A 5 7.20 3.67 25.18
CA LEU A 5 6.86 4.32 23.92
C LEU A 5 8.16 4.62 23.17
N TYR A 6 8.30 4.19 21.92
CA TYR A 6 9.41 4.60 21.07
C TYR A 6 8.89 5.64 20.08
N TRP A 7 9.39 6.86 20.26
CA TRP A 7 9.19 7.97 19.33
C TRP A 7 10.18 7.83 18.17
N VAL A 8 9.67 7.59 16.98
CA VAL A 8 10.33 8.00 15.73
C VAL A 8 9.37 8.99 15.09
N LYS A 9 9.88 10.18 14.72
CA LYS A 9 9.05 11.22 14.12
C LYS A 9 8.35 10.66 12.88
N GLY A 10 7.02 10.52 12.91
CA GLY A 10 6.21 10.71 11.71
C GLY A 10 5.23 9.65 11.24
N ILE A 11 5.02 8.48 11.87
CA ILE A 11 3.95 7.54 11.43
C ILE A 11 3.33 6.80 12.63
N SER A 12 2.00 6.81 12.72
CA SER A 12 1.20 6.03 13.69
C SER A 12 0.82 4.69 13.06
N LEU A 13 1.19 3.56 13.66
CA LEU A 13 0.65 2.25 13.32
C LEU A 13 0.20 1.49 14.59
N THR A 14 -0.98 0.89 14.50
CA THR A 14 -1.65 0.12 15.55
C THR A 14 -1.06 -1.30 15.69
N PHE A 15 -1.03 -1.82 16.92
CA PHE A 15 -0.27 -2.99 17.39
C PHE A 15 -0.74 -4.38 16.86
N VAL A 16 0.20 -5.33 16.82
CA VAL A 16 -0.06 -6.79 16.92
C VAL A 16 0.64 -7.32 18.18
N PHE A 17 -0.07 -8.10 19.02
CA PHE A 17 0.51 -8.78 20.17
C PHE A 17 0.95 -10.21 19.80
N PHE A 18 2.12 -10.63 20.26
CA PHE A 18 2.46 -12.05 20.40
C PHE A 18 2.95 -12.31 21.84
N LEU A 19 2.39 -13.33 22.48
CA LEU A 19 2.85 -13.87 23.76
C LEU A 19 3.75 -15.09 23.49
N ALA A 20 4.92 -15.04 24.13
CA ALA A 20 5.85 -16.12 24.48
C ALA A 20 6.52 -16.96 23.36
N GLY A 21 7.84 -16.75 23.22
CA GLY A 21 8.74 -17.62 22.46
C GLY A 21 9.86 -16.85 21.75
N CYS A 22 10.63 -16.03 22.47
CA CYS A 22 11.66 -15.18 21.86
C CYS A 22 12.90 -16.00 21.46
N PHE A 23 12.88 -16.56 20.24
CA PHE A 23 14.09 -16.65 19.43
C PHE A 23 14.24 -15.29 18.75
N LEU A 24 15.40 -14.65 18.94
CA LEU A 24 15.82 -13.54 18.09
C LEU A 24 15.97 -14.12 16.68
N ARG A 25 14.96 -13.93 15.83
CA ARG A 25 15.09 -14.20 14.39
C ARG A 25 16.06 -13.16 13.83
N ASP A 26 17.16 -13.62 13.26
CA ASP A 26 18.11 -12.77 12.55
C ASP A 26 17.40 -12.18 11.31
N ASN A 27 17.84 -11.02 10.83
CA ASN A 27 17.24 -10.32 9.69
C ASN A 27 17.21 -11.17 8.40
N SER A 28 17.98 -12.27 8.34
CA SER A 28 17.95 -13.26 7.26
C SER A 28 16.67 -14.08 7.20
N ASP A 29 15.87 -14.15 8.28
CA ASP A 29 14.63 -14.94 8.34
C ASP A 29 13.44 -14.25 7.69
N PHE A 30 13.59 -12.98 7.28
CA PHE A 30 12.61 -12.26 6.45
C PHE A 30 12.85 -12.57 4.97
N ASN A 31 12.63 -13.83 4.56
CA ASN A 31 12.72 -14.34 3.18
C ASN A 31 12.11 -13.39 2.13
N GLY A 32 12.85 -12.37 1.68
CA GLY A 32 12.39 -11.42 0.66
C GLY A 32 11.15 -10.60 1.03
N PHE A 33 10.74 -10.54 2.31
CA PHE A 33 9.54 -9.81 2.72
C PHE A 33 9.78 -8.31 2.60
N LYS A 34 9.06 -7.66 1.67
CA LYS A 34 9.09 -6.21 1.49
C LYS A 34 7.83 -5.59 2.09
N ILE A 35 8.00 -4.45 2.75
CA ILE A 35 6.90 -3.56 3.11
C ILE A 35 6.50 -2.78 1.86
N ILE A 36 5.21 -2.76 1.52
CA ILE A 36 4.67 -1.88 0.48
C ILE A 36 3.94 -0.72 1.15
N PHE A 37 4.19 0.49 0.70
CA PHE A 37 3.61 1.69 1.29
C PHE A 37 3.50 2.81 0.27
N GLU A 38 2.56 3.71 0.51
CA GLU A 38 2.40 4.95 -0.24
C GLU A 38 3.39 6.01 0.28
N SER A 39 3.98 6.79 -0.61
CA SER A 39 4.88 7.85 -0.20
C SER A 39 4.80 9.09 -1.08
N SER A 40 4.72 10.24 -0.42
CA SER A 40 4.79 11.57 -1.01
C SER A 40 6.23 12.10 -1.14
N ARG A 41 7.24 11.22 -1.07
CA ARG A 41 8.64 11.63 -0.93
C ARG A 41 9.22 12.35 -2.16
N ASP A 42 8.72 12.00 -3.34
CA ASP A 42 9.18 12.55 -4.62
C ASP A 42 8.24 13.65 -5.15
N VAL A 43 7.31 14.14 -4.30
CA VAL A 43 6.43 15.26 -4.64
C VAL A 43 7.26 16.52 -4.87
N PRO A 44 7.10 17.22 -6.02
CA PRO A 44 7.78 18.48 -6.26
C PRO A 44 7.43 19.55 -5.22
N GLN A 45 8.44 20.32 -4.79
CA GLN A 45 8.20 21.43 -3.87
C GLN A 45 7.25 22.46 -4.51
N GLY A 46 6.23 22.88 -3.76
CA GLY A 46 5.22 23.82 -4.25
C GLY A 46 4.13 23.19 -5.12
N ALA A 47 4.07 21.85 -5.22
CA ALA A 47 2.94 21.16 -5.84
C ALA A 47 1.62 21.57 -5.14
N THR A 48 0.69 22.08 -5.93
CA THR A 48 -0.66 22.46 -5.48
C THR A 48 -1.58 21.25 -5.32
N PHE A 49 -1.23 20.11 -5.92
CA PHE A 49 -1.95 18.84 -5.91
C PHE A 49 -0.95 17.69 -5.64
N PRO A 50 -0.42 17.57 -4.41
CA PRO A 50 0.63 16.60 -4.10
C PRO A 50 0.21 15.14 -4.30
N GLN A 51 -1.09 14.83 -4.18
CA GLN A 51 -1.67 13.49 -4.34
C GLN A 51 -1.32 12.86 -5.69
N LYS A 52 -1.25 13.68 -6.74
CA LYS A 52 -0.86 13.27 -8.10
C LYS A 52 0.53 12.64 -8.19
N TYR A 53 1.41 12.92 -7.22
CA TYR A 53 2.78 12.41 -7.20
C TYR A 53 3.00 11.40 -6.08
N ILE A 54 1.95 11.03 -5.35
CA ILE A 54 2.03 9.93 -4.38
C ILE A 54 2.10 8.64 -5.17
N GLU A 55 3.08 7.82 -4.81
CA GLU A 55 3.40 6.59 -5.52
C GLU A 55 3.61 5.47 -4.51
N LEU A 56 3.58 4.24 -4.99
CA LEU A 56 3.87 3.06 -4.20
C LEU A 56 5.38 2.78 -4.19
N TYR A 57 5.84 2.44 -3.00
CA TYR A 57 7.22 2.11 -2.71
C TYR A 57 7.29 0.77 -2.00
N THR A 58 8.46 0.15 -2.12
CA THR A 58 8.84 -1.01 -1.32
C THR A 58 10.06 -0.71 -0.48
N MET A 59 10.18 -1.38 0.66
CA MET A 59 11.40 -1.34 1.48
C MET A 59 11.57 -2.64 2.25
N ASN A 60 12.79 -2.89 2.74
CA ASN A 60 13.05 -3.96 3.68
C ASN A 60 12.43 -3.64 5.06
N PRO A 61 12.20 -4.65 5.93
CA PRO A 61 11.64 -4.44 7.26
C PRO A 61 12.50 -3.57 8.19
N ASP A 62 13.82 -3.53 7.93
CA ASP A 62 14.77 -2.66 8.63
C ASP A 62 14.77 -1.21 8.11
N GLY A 63 13.95 -0.90 7.10
CA GLY A 63 13.83 0.41 6.47
C GLY A 63 14.85 0.68 5.35
N SER A 64 15.74 -0.27 5.05
CA SER A 64 16.68 -0.16 3.93
C SER A 64 16.02 -0.45 2.57
N ASN A 65 16.74 -0.20 1.48
CA ASN A 65 16.31 -0.49 0.11
C ASN A 65 14.95 0.10 -0.28
N VAL A 66 14.72 1.37 0.06
CA VAL A 66 13.49 2.06 -0.38
C VAL A 66 13.53 2.24 -1.89
N MET A 67 12.54 1.69 -2.58
CA MET A 67 12.42 1.71 -4.04
C MET A 67 11.01 2.09 -4.46
N ARG A 68 10.89 3.05 -5.38
CA ARG A 68 9.63 3.35 -6.07
C ARG A 68 9.29 2.20 -7.02
N ILE A 69 8.03 1.75 -7.03
CA ILE A 69 7.57 0.66 -7.92
C ILE A 69 6.48 1.09 -8.90
N THR A 70 5.77 2.19 -8.64
CA THR A 70 4.80 2.77 -9.58
C THR A 70 5.29 4.09 -10.13
N ASN A 71 4.87 4.42 -11.36
CA ASN A 71 5.03 5.73 -11.98
C ASN A 71 4.01 5.82 -13.11
N ASN A 72 2.76 6.13 -12.76
CA ASN A 72 1.68 6.18 -13.74
C ASN A 72 0.71 7.35 -13.45
N GLN A 73 -0.43 7.36 -14.13
CA GLN A 73 -1.39 8.47 -14.09
C GLN A 73 -2.44 8.35 -12.98
N TYR A 74 -2.43 7.24 -12.23
CA TYR A 74 -3.36 6.97 -11.16
C TYR A 74 -2.76 7.35 -9.81
N TRP A 75 -3.62 7.66 -8.87
CA TRP A 75 -3.28 7.63 -7.46
C TRP A 75 -3.64 6.26 -6.90
N GLU A 76 -2.63 5.46 -6.58
CA GLU A 76 -2.83 4.15 -5.96
C GLU A 76 -2.80 4.24 -4.44
N HIS A 77 -3.82 3.64 -3.84
CA HIS A 77 -4.09 3.70 -2.42
C HIS A 77 -4.34 2.33 -1.81
N LYS A 78 -4.13 2.26 -0.49
CA LYS A 78 -4.44 1.12 0.38
C LYS A 78 -3.87 -0.19 -0.17
N PRO A 79 -2.58 -0.22 -0.56
CA PRO A 79 -1.99 -1.38 -1.22
C PRO A 79 -2.05 -2.63 -0.33
N GLN A 80 -2.32 -3.78 -0.95
CA GLN A 80 -2.30 -5.07 -0.30
C GLN A 80 -1.62 -6.13 -1.15
N VAL A 81 -0.64 -6.80 -0.56
CA VAL A 81 0.04 -7.94 -1.20
C VAL A 81 -0.87 -9.15 -1.18
N SER A 82 -0.95 -9.88 -2.30
CA SER A 82 -1.66 -11.16 -2.36
C SER A 82 -1.01 -12.22 -1.44
N PRO A 83 -1.76 -13.22 -0.96
CA PRO A 83 -1.20 -14.25 -0.07
C PRO A 83 0.00 -15.02 -0.64
N ASP A 84 0.09 -15.16 -1.96
CA ASP A 84 1.22 -15.79 -2.66
C ASP A 84 2.41 -14.84 -2.90
N GLY A 85 2.27 -13.55 -2.58
CA GLY A 85 3.30 -12.53 -2.73
C GLY A 85 3.54 -12.02 -4.16
N THR A 86 2.71 -12.40 -5.14
CA THR A 86 2.97 -12.11 -6.57
C THR A 86 2.25 -10.88 -7.09
N LYS A 87 1.20 -10.41 -6.41
CA LYS A 87 0.33 -9.32 -6.84
C LYS A 87 0.13 -8.28 -5.74
N ILE A 88 -0.30 -7.09 -6.17
CA ILE A 88 -0.73 -5.98 -5.32
C ILE A 88 -2.15 -5.62 -5.74
N LEU A 89 -3.07 -5.67 -4.78
CA LEU A 89 -4.41 -5.11 -4.86
C LEU A 89 -4.37 -3.66 -4.39
N VAL A 90 -4.97 -2.77 -5.15
CA VAL A 90 -4.99 -1.33 -4.88
C VAL A 90 -6.37 -0.76 -5.16
N THR A 91 -6.69 0.33 -4.48
CA THR A 91 -7.74 1.25 -4.92
C THR A 91 -7.06 2.35 -5.74
N ILE A 92 -7.55 2.66 -6.93
CA ILE A 92 -6.95 3.64 -7.83
C ILE A 92 -7.95 4.74 -8.17
N HIS A 93 -7.46 5.96 -8.34
CA HIS A 93 -8.25 7.04 -8.90
C HIS A 93 -7.47 7.71 -10.03
N TYR A 94 -8.12 7.99 -11.16
CA TYR A 94 -7.50 8.82 -12.19
C TYR A 94 -7.51 10.28 -11.72
N LEU A 95 -6.34 10.93 -11.64
CA LEU A 95 -6.23 12.29 -11.11
C LEU A 95 -5.95 13.33 -12.20
N PRO A 96 -6.97 13.80 -12.94
CA PRO A 96 -6.81 15.00 -13.77
C PRO A 96 -6.79 16.28 -12.90
N GLU A 97 -7.41 16.27 -11.71
CA GLU A 97 -7.58 17.43 -10.82
C GLU A 97 -7.65 17.06 -9.31
N ASN A 98 -8.15 17.95 -8.45
CA ASN A 98 -8.31 17.73 -7.00
C ASN A 98 -9.33 16.62 -6.76
N VAL A 99 -8.88 15.52 -6.19
CA VAL A 99 -9.72 14.38 -5.80
C VAL A 99 -9.62 14.17 -4.31
N ASP A 100 -10.74 13.82 -3.70
CA ASP A 100 -10.84 13.40 -2.31
C ASP A 100 -11.04 11.88 -2.22
N GLU A 101 -10.75 11.30 -1.05
CA GLU A 101 -10.92 9.87 -0.79
C GLU A 101 -12.38 9.40 -0.88
N THR A 102 -13.34 10.32 -0.95
CA THR A 102 -14.78 10.04 -1.10
C THR A 102 -15.31 10.27 -2.51
N ASP A 103 -14.45 10.58 -3.49
CA ASP A 103 -14.87 10.77 -4.88
C ASP A 103 -15.48 9.47 -5.46
N PRO A 104 -16.52 9.52 -6.29
CA PRO A 104 -17.06 8.30 -6.90
C PRO A 104 -16.10 7.61 -7.88
N GLY A 105 -15.03 8.25 -8.37
CA GLY A 105 -14.13 7.68 -9.37
C GLY A 105 -13.07 6.69 -8.85
N TRP A 106 -13.15 6.25 -7.60
CA TRP A 106 -12.24 5.23 -7.05
C TRP A 106 -12.61 3.85 -7.58
N GLU A 107 -11.61 3.14 -8.09
CA GLU A 107 -11.77 1.81 -8.69
C GLU A 107 -10.82 0.82 -8.05
N ILE A 108 -11.15 -0.47 -8.12
CA ILE A 108 -10.28 -1.55 -7.65
C ILE A 108 -9.44 -2.04 -8.81
N ALA A 109 -8.13 -2.18 -8.58
CA ALA A 109 -7.21 -2.72 -9.56
C ALA A 109 -6.20 -3.67 -8.93
N VAL A 110 -5.60 -4.49 -9.78
CA VAL A 110 -4.51 -5.41 -9.43
C VAL A 110 -3.31 -5.16 -10.33
N MET A 111 -2.10 -5.30 -9.78
CA MET A 111 -0.84 -5.25 -10.53
C MET A 111 0.15 -6.30 -10.01
N ASN A 112 1.26 -6.48 -10.73
CA ASN A 112 2.37 -7.33 -10.30
C ASN A 112 3.07 -6.73 -9.06
N ILE A 113 3.75 -7.58 -8.28
CA ILE A 113 4.52 -7.16 -7.09
C ILE A 113 5.64 -6.14 -7.39
N ASP A 114 6.09 -6.07 -8.64
CA ASP A 114 7.07 -5.08 -9.12
C ASP A 114 6.45 -3.77 -9.58
N GLY A 115 5.12 -3.62 -9.49
CA GLY A 115 4.36 -2.44 -9.90
C GLY A 115 3.93 -2.43 -11.37
N THR A 116 4.26 -3.47 -12.15
CA THR A 116 3.91 -3.54 -13.58
C THR A 116 2.54 -4.20 -13.82
N GLY A 117 1.98 -4.02 -15.02
CA GLY A 117 0.81 -4.80 -15.47
C GLY A 117 -0.50 -4.47 -14.74
N LEU A 118 -0.68 -3.20 -14.35
CA LEU A 118 -1.91 -2.74 -13.70
C LEU A 118 -3.15 -3.03 -14.56
N THR A 119 -4.13 -3.67 -13.95
CA THR A 119 -5.40 -4.09 -14.57
C THR A 119 -6.55 -3.73 -13.63
N LYS A 120 -7.51 -2.96 -14.13
CA LYS A 120 -8.76 -2.66 -13.40
C LYS A 120 -9.60 -3.92 -13.22
N LEU A 121 -10.19 -4.07 -12.04
CA LEU A 121 -11.16 -5.11 -11.70
C LEU A 121 -12.59 -4.57 -11.67
N THR A 122 -12.74 -3.28 -11.40
CA THR A 122 -14.00 -2.52 -11.50
C THR A 122 -13.82 -1.34 -12.46
N ASP A 123 -14.92 -0.92 -13.09
CA ASP A 123 -14.97 0.26 -13.98
C ASP A 123 -16.44 0.72 -14.07
N ASN A 124 -16.87 1.61 -13.19
CA ASN A 124 -18.23 2.11 -13.12
C ASN A 124 -18.32 3.54 -12.57
N GLU A 125 -19.53 4.02 -12.24
CA GLU A 125 -19.79 5.40 -11.80
C GLU A 125 -19.87 5.54 -10.27
N TYR A 126 -19.56 4.49 -9.51
CA TYR A 126 -19.64 4.43 -8.06
C TYR A 126 -18.27 4.23 -7.42
N PHE A 127 -18.14 4.69 -6.18
CA PHE A 127 -16.95 4.46 -5.38
C PHE A 127 -16.76 2.97 -5.13
N ASP A 128 -15.66 2.39 -5.61
CA ASP A 128 -15.25 1.03 -5.27
C ASP A 128 -13.95 1.05 -4.47
N GLY A 129 -14.01 0.55 -3.23
CA GLY A 129 -12.88 0.70 -2.31
C GLY A 129 -12.80 -0.31 -1.18
N ASN A 130 -11.75 -0.15 -0.37
CA ASN A 130 -11.44 -1.01 0.78
C ASN A 130 -11.35 -2.50 0.44
N ALA A 131 -10.89 -2.80 -0.78
CA ALA A 131 -10.78 -4.16 -1.28
C ALA A 131 -9.78 -4.99 -0.46
N ARG A 132 -10.10 -6.28 -0.25
CA ARG A 132 -9.29 -7.25 0.47
C ARG A 132 -9.23 -8.58 -0.24
N TRP A 133 -8.05 -9.20 -0.30
CA TRP A 133 -7.90 -10.61 -0.63
C TRP A 133 -8.53 -11.49 0.46
N ASN A 134 -9.08 -12.64 0.07
CA ASN A 134 -9.32 -13.73 1.02
C ASN A 134 -8.00 -14.46 1.34
N GLU A 135 -8.03 -15.38 2.31
CA GLU A 135 -6.82 -16.05 2.83
C GLU A 135 -6.02 -16.83 1.78
N ASP A 136 -6.69 -17.45 0.82
CA ASP A 136 -6.06 -18.23 -0.25
C ASP A 136 -5.75 -17.40 -1.51
N GLY A 137 -6.14 -16.12 -1.54
CA GLY A 137 -5.89 -15.19 -2.65
C GLY A 137 -6.74 -15.43 -3.89
N THR A 138 -7.71 -16.35 -3.86
CA THR A 138 -8.56 -16.65 -5.02
C THR A 138 -9.75 -15.71 -5.19
N LYS A 139 -10.07 -14.91 -4.16
CA LYS A 139 -11.21 -13.99 -4.16
C LYS A 139 -10.85 -12.63 -3.56
N ILE A 140 -11.64 -11.64 -3.95
CA ILE A 140 -11.57 -10.27 -3.42
C ILE A 140 -12.96 -9.90 -2.89
N VAL A 141 -12.98 -9.23 -1.73
CA VAL A 141 -14.17 -8.56 -1.18
C VAL A 141 -13.92 -7.06 -1.16
N TYR A 142 -14.96 -6.25 -1.37
CA TYR A 142 -14.86 -4.79 -1.44
C TYR A 142 -16.16 -4.09 -1.04
N VAL A 143 -16.11 -2.76 -0.93
CA VAL A 143 -17.26 -1.88 -0.67
C VAL A 143 -17.53 -1.03 -1.90
N SER A 144 -18.81 -0.95 -2.28
CA SER A 144 -19.38 -0.16 -3.38
C SER A 144 -20.53 0.69 -2.86
#